data_AF-A0A2E7LBF4-F1
#
_entry.id   AF-A0A2E7LBF4-F1
#
_cell.length_a   1.000
_cell.length_b   1.000
_cell.length_c   1.000
_cell.angle_alpha   90.00
_cell.angle_beta   90.00
_cell.angle_gamma   90.00
#
_symmetry.space_group_name_H-M   'P 1'
#
loop_
_entity.id
_entity.type
_entity.pdbx_description
1 polymer ?
#
loop_
_entity_poly.entity_id
_entity_poly.type
_entity_poly.pdbx_seq_one_letter_code
_entity_poly.pdbx_strand_id
1 'polypeptide(L)'
;MSHSDQQVVPGISISAAGQATVDPSMTEVLFELALQLEDPSGHPVDVQHVLAAIVMAARCGELDPAVRLSADNPSLVLLLVPHVKTVFAQYGGAVGQDD
;
A
#
# COMPACT_ATOMS: atom_id res chain seq x y z
N MET A 1 -19.18 19.65 -6.09
CA MET A 1 -18.55 18.51 -6.77
C MET A 1 -18.09 17.57 -5.67
N SER A 2 -18.73 16.41 -5.52
CA SER A 2 -18.36 15.47 -4.46
C SER A 2 -17.03 14.85 -4.85
N HIS A 3 -15.95 15.28 -4.19
CA HIS A 3 -14.70 14.52 -4.19
C HIS A 3 -14.95 13.29 -3.31
N SER A 4 -15.60 12.29 -3.90
CA SER A 4 -15.80 11.01 -3.25
C SER A 4 -14.45 10.31 -3.25
N ASP A 5 -13.80 10.24 -2.09
CA ASP A 5 -12.60 9.45 -1.93
C ASP A 5 -12.89 8.02 -2.36
N GLN A 6 -12.02 7.48 -3.22
CA GLN A 6 -12.16 6.12 -3.69
C GLN A 6 -11.56 5.18 -2.65
N GLN A 7 -12.41 4.36 -2.04
CA GLN A 7 -11.96 3.31 -1.13
C GLN A 7 -11.10 2.32 -1.91
N VAL A 8 -9.87 2.12 -1.44
CA VAL A 8 -8.92 1.15 -1.99
C VAL A 8 -9.15 -0.20 -1.34
N VAL A 9 -9.27 -0.20 -0.01
CA VAL A 9 -9.61 -1.34 0.86
C VAL A 9 -10.25 -0.76 2.14
N PRO A 10 -10.92 -1.55 3.00
CA PRO A 10 -11.44 -1.04 4.25
C PRO A 10 -10.34 -0.38 5.10
N GLY A 11 -10.54 0.88 5.46
CA GLY A 11 -9.56 1.68 6.22
C GLY A 11 -8.51 2.41 5.38
N ILE A 12 -8.51 2.29 4.05
CA ILE A 12 -7.62 3.05 3.15
C ILE A 12 -8.42 3.60 1.98
N SER A 13 -8.36 4.91 1.79
CA SER A 13 -9.02 5.61 0.67
C SER A 13 -8.04 6.55 -0.04
N ILE A 14 -8.33 6.88 -1.29
CA ILE A 14 -7.56 7.86 -2.07
C ILE A 14 -8.46 8.96 -2.56
N SER A 15 -8.05 10.20 -2.37
CA SER A 15 -8.71 11.37 -2.94
C SER A 15 -8.44 11.48 -4.45
N ALA A 16 -9.26 12.26 -5.16
CA ALA A 16 -9.04 12.52 -6.58
C ALA A 16 -7.67 13.16 -6.89
N ALA A 17 -7.02 13.79 -5.90
CA ALA A 17 -5.67 14.35 -6.02
C ALA A 17 -4.54 13.30 -5.84
N GLY A 18 -4.88 12.04 -5.56
CA GLY A 18 -3.91 10.98 -5.33
C GLY A 18 -3.40 10.90 -3.89
N GLN A 19 -3.97 11.69 -2.97
CA GLN A 19 -3.61 11.61 -1.55
C GLN A 19 -4.29 10.41 -0.92
N ALA A 20 -3.50 9.55 -0.27
CA ALA A 20 -4.02 8.40 0.46
C ALA A 20 -4.36 8.79 1.91
N THR A 21 -5.56 8.44 2.35
CA THR A 21 -6.03 8.55 3.73
C THR A 21 -6.08 7.17 4.33
N VAL A 22 -5.46 7.01 5.49
CA VAL A 22 -5.35 5.75 6.22
C VAL A 22 -6.06 5.91 7.56
N ASP A 23 -6.96 4.99 7.88
CA ASP A 23 -7.61 4.92 9.18
C ASP A 23 -6.54 4.59 10.25
N PRO A 24 -6.54 5.26 11.41
CA PRO A 24 -5.60 4.98 12.49
C PRO A 24 -5.52 3.49 12.88
N SER A 25 -6.61 2.73 12.78
CA SER A 25 -6.63 1.29 13.08
C SER A 25 -5.77 0.46 12.12
N MET A 26 -5.42 1.00 10.97
CA MET A 26 -4.59 0.33 9.97
C MET A 26 -3.09 0.51 10.20
N THR A 27 -2.69 1.41 11.10
CA THR A 27 -1.27 1.74 11.32
C THR A 27 -0.44 0.52 11.69
N GLU A 28 -0.92 -0.29 12.65
CA GLU A 28 -0.24 -1.49 13.11
C GLU A 28 -0.16 -2.55 12.01
N VAL A 29 -1.27 -2.78 11.29
CA VAL A 29 -1.30 -3.74 10.17
C VAL A 29 -0.34 -3.34 9.05
N LEU A 30 -0.26 -2.05 8.72
CA LEU A 30 0.66 -1.55 7.69
C LEU A 30 2.13 -1.65 8.13
N PHE A 31 2.40 -1.45 9.42
CA PHE A 31 3.74 -1.61 9.98
C PHE A 31 4.17 -3.08 9.94
N GLU A 32 3.31 -4.00 10.38
CA GLU A 32 3.57 -5.44 10.31
C GLU A 32 3.75 -5.92 8.86
N LEU A 33 2.93 -5.41 7.92
CA LEU A 33 3.12 -5.70 6.50
C LEU A 33 4.47 -5.18 5.99
N ALA A 34 4.91 -4.00 6.43
CA ALA A 34 6.21 -3.45 6.03
C ALA A 34 7.34 -4.41 6.45
N LEU A 35 7.35 -4.82 7.73
CA LEU A 35 8.32 -5.79 8.26
C LEU A 35 8.33 -7.10 7.47
N GLN A 36 7.16 -7.66 7.18
CA GLN A 36 7.05 -8.91 6.42
C GLN A 36 7.44 -8.78 4.94
N LEU A 37 7.39 -7.57 4.39
CA LEU A 37 7.75 -7.30 3.00
C LEU A 37 9.25 -7.03 2.84
N GLU A 38 10.00 -6.68 3.89
CA GLU A 38 11.44 -6.38 3.80
C GLU A 38 12.23 -7.55 3.22
N ASP A 39 12.17 -8.72 3.86
CA ASP A 39 12.91 -9.92 3.45
C ASP A 39 12.60 -10.37 2.01
N PRO A 40 11.33 -10.58 1.60
CA PRO A 40 11.03 -11.06 0.25
C PRO A 40 11.20 -9.97 -0.82
N SER A 41 11.10 -8.68 -0.46
CA SER A 41 11.38 -7.59 -1.38
C SER A 41 12.87 -7.32 -1.55
N GLY A 42 13.69 -7.57 -0.51
CA GLY A 42 15.10 -7.20 -0.47
C GLY A 42 15.33 -5.69 -0.32
N HIS A 43 14.34 -4.95 0.17
CA HIS A 43 14.36 -3.49 0.32
C HIS A 43 13.94 -3.08 1.75
N PRO A 44 14.39 -1.91 2.25
CA PRO A 44 13.94 -1.37 3.53
C PRO A 44 12.51 -0.80 3.39
N VAL A 45 11.50 -1.63 3.62
CA VAL A 45 10.10 -1.28 3.37
C VAL A 45 9.54 -0.49 4.54
N ASP A 46 8.86 0.62 4.24
CA ASP A 46 8.16 1.45 5.22
C ASP A 46 6.67 1.51 4.90
N VAL A 47 5.86 2.03 5.82
CA VAL A 47 4.40 2.20 5.65
C VAL A 47 4.05 2.91 4.33
N GLN A 48 4.82 3.91 3.90
CA GLN A 48 4.58 4.61 2.64
C GLN A 48 4.79 3.70 1.41
N HIS A 49 5.80 2.82 1.45
CA HIS A 49 6.05 1.83 0.41
C HIS A 49 4.94 0.79 0.34
N VAL A 50 4.46 0.32 1.49
CA VAL A 50 3.32 -0.60 1.59
C VAL A 50 2.05 0.04 1.03
N LEU A 51 1.77 1.29 1.42
CA LEU A 51 0.62 2.04 0.94
C LEU A 51 0.68 2.20 -0.58
N ALA A 52 1.81 2.66 -1.12
CA ALA A 52 2.00 2.77 -2.57
C ALA A 52 1.78 1.43 -3.28
N ALA A 53 2.30 0.33 -2.74
CA ALA A 53 2.11 -1.01 -3.29
C ALA A 53 0.63 -1.46 -3.28
N ILE A 54 -0.11 -1.23 -2.19
CA ILE A 54 -1.54 -1.52 -2.06
C ILE A 54 -2.35 -0.73 -3.09
N VAL A 55 -2.04 0.56 -3.22
CA VAL A 55 -2.69 1.45 -4.19
C VAL A 55 -2.44 0.98 -5.62
N MET A 56 -1.20 0.58 -5.94
CA MET A 56 -0.85 0.04 -7.25
C MET A 56 -1.60 -1.28 -7.52
N ALA A 57 -1.58 -2.22 -6.58
CA ALA A 57 -2.28 -3.50 -6.69
C ALA A 57 -3.78 -3.32 -6.92
N ALA A 58 -4.42 -2.42 -6.18
CA ALA A 58 -5.84 -2.11 -6.36
C ALA A 58 -6.13 -1.46 -7.72
N ARG A 59 -5.27 -0.55 -8.20
CA ARG A 59 -5.40 0.05 -9.54
C ARG A 59 -5.23 -0.97 -10.66
N CYS A 60 -4.41 -1.99 -10.46
CA CYS A 60 -4.25 -3.11 -11.38
C CYS A 60 -5.41 -4.12 -11.30
N GLY A 61 -6.33 -3.98 -10.34
CA GLY A 61 -7.43 -4.93 -10.09
C GLY A 61 -6.98 -6.23 -9.43
N GLU A 62 -5.77 -6.26 -8.89
CA GLU A 62 -5.17 -7.42 -8.21
C GLU A 62 -5.58 -7.49 -6.73
N LEU A 63 -6.06 -6.37 -6.18
CA LEU A 63 -6.56 -6.28 -4.81
C LEU A 63 -8.06 -5.95 -4.81
N ASP A 64 -8.85 -6.82 -4.18
CA ASP A 64 -10.30 -6.61 -4.04
C ASP A 64 -10.58 -5.49 -3.02
N PRO A 65 -11.36 -4.45 -3.35
CA PRO A 65 -11.66 -3.34 -2.43
C PRO A 65 -12.46 -3.74 -1.19
N ALA A 66 -13.00 -4.96 -1.14
CA ALA A 66 -13.63 -5.54 0.04
C ALA A 66 -12.67 -6.37 0.92
N VAL A 67 -11.43 -6.63 0.46
CA VAL A 67 -10.47 -7.44 1.22
C VAL A 67 -10.01 -6.69 2.46
N ARG A 68 -10.06 -7.36 3.62
CA ARG A 68 -9.40 -6.82 4.81
C ARG A 68 -7.92 -7.14 4.74
N LEU A 69 -7.11 -6.08 4.85
CA LEU A 69 -5.67 -6.26 4.99
C LEU A 69 -5.36 -6.95 6.31
N SER A 70 -4.47 -7.92 6.26
CA SER A 70 -3.94 -8.63 7.42
C SER A 70 -2.51 -9.03 7.11
N ALA A 71 -1.60 -8.71 8.03
CA ALA A 71 -0.21 -9.12 7.92
C ALA A 71 -0.07 -10.65 8.01
N ASP A 72 -1.00 -11.35 8.62
CA ASP A 72 -0.98 -12.82 8.71
C ASP A 72 -1.35 -13.52 7.40
N ASN A 73 -1.70 -12.77 6.35
CA ASN A 73 -2.08 -13.33 5.05
C ASN A 73 -0.87 -13.43 4.11
N PRO A 74 -0.24 -14.62 3.96
CA PRO A 74 0.94 -14.78 3.11
C PRO A 74 0.65 -14.50 1.63
N SER A 75 -0.59 -14.69 1.17
CA SER A 75 -0.98 -14.37 -0.21
C SER A 75 -0.95 -12.87 -0.47
N LEU A 76 -1.29 -12.05 0.53
CA LEU A 76 -1.20 -10.59 0.43
C LEU A 76 0.25 -10.15 0.33
N VAL A 77 1.13 -10.70 1.18
CA VAL A 77 2.58 -10.40 1.13
C VAL A 77 3.15 -10.73 -0.24
N LEU A 78 2.91 -11.95 -0.75
CA LEU A 78 3.40 -12.38 -2.07
C LEU A 78 2.87 -11.51 -3.21
N LEU A 79 1.63 -11.03 -3.11
CA LEU A 79 1.03 -10.13 -4.08
C LEU A 79 1.68 -8.73 -4.04
N LEU A 80 2.00 -8.22 -2.85
CA LEU A 80 2.57 -6.88 -2.68
C LEU A 80 4.07 -6.81 -3.02
N VAL A 81 4.83 -7.90 -2.86
CA VAL A 81 6.28 -7.95 -3.17
C VAL A 81 6.65 -7.36 -4.55
N PRO A 82 6.05 -7.78 -5.68
CA PRO A 82 6.39 -7.21 -6.99
C PRO A 82 6.06 -5.72 -7.09
N HIS A 83 4.99 -5.26 -6.44
CA HIS A 83 4.63 -3.85 -6.40
C HIS A 83 5.61 -3.04 -5.56
N VAL A 84 6.02 -3.54 -4.38
CA VAL A 84 7.07 -2.90 -3.56
C VAL A 84 8.36 -2.74 -4.35
N LYS A 85 8.84 -3.80 -5.03
CA LYS A 85 10.02 -3.72 -5.91
C LYS A 85 9.85 -2.66 -7.00
N THR A 86 8.66 -2.55 -7.56
CA THR A 86 8.35 -1.53 -8.58
C THR A 86 8.37 -0.12 -7.98
N VAL A 87 7.83 0.08 -6.79
CA VAL A 87 7.87 1.36 -6.08
C VAL A 87 9.32 1.79 -5.82
N PHE A 88 10.16 0.88 -5.32
CA PHE A 88 11.59 1.17 -5.14
C PHE A 88 12.31 1.45 -6.46
N ALA A 89 12.00 0.71 -7.52
CA ALA A 89 12.61 0.93 -8.84
C ALA A 89 12.20 2.27 -9.48
N GLN A 90 10.96 2.71 -9.28
CA GLN A 90 10.41 3.92 -9.89
C GLN A 90 10.68 5.18 -9.07
N TYR A 91 10.64 5.08 -7.74
CA TYR A 91 10.72 6.23 -6.84
C TYR A 91 11.96 6.22 -5.95
N GLY A 92 12.86 5.24 -6.11
CA GLY A 92 14.14 5.18 -5.41
C GLY A 92 14.05 5.04 -3.88
N GLY A 93 12.87 4.69 -3.35
CA GLY A 93 12.58 4.73 -1.91
C GLY A 93 12.08 6.08 -1.38
N ALA A 94 11.89 7.08 -2.25
CA ALA A 94 11.39 8.41 -1.91
C ALA A 94 9.92 8.58 -2.32
N VAL A 95 9.02 7.77 -1.75
CA VAL A 95 7.58 7.99 -1.91
C VAL A 95 7.10 9.05 -0.92
N GLY A 96 6.98 10.30 -1.37
CA GLY A 96 6.41 11.39 -0.56
C GLY A 96 7.13 12.75 -0.63
N GLN A 97 8.09 12.94 -1.53
CA GLN A 97 8.60 14.29 -1.83
C GLN A 97 7.78 14.90 -2.97
N ASP A 98 6.75 15.66 -2.60
CA ASP A 98 6.28 16.77 -3.45
C ASP A 98 7.42 17.81 -3.55
N ASP A 99 7.75 18.25 -4.77
CA ASP A 99 8.62 19.40 -5.06
C ASP A 99 7.83 20.71 -4.89
#